data_AF-A0A9E4UTQ1-F1
#
_entry.id   AF-A0A9E4UTQ1-F1
#
_cell.length_a   1.000
_cell.length_b   1.000
_cell.length_c   1.000
_cell.angle_alpha   90.00
_cell.angle_beta   90.00
_cell.angle_gamma   90.00
#
_symmetry.space_group_name_H-M   'P 1'
#
loop_
_entity.id
_entity.type
_entity.pdbx_description
1 polymer ?
#
loop_
_entity_poly.entity_id
_entity_poly.type
_entity_poly.pdbx_seq_one_letter_code
_entity_poly.pdbx_strand_id
1 'polypeptide(L)' 'MTITDYIIEKLNTLPDTKQREVLNFVEALVAQGRLEQQGPLQQEWAGALKDFRDKYTSLELQRKASEWRSD' A
#
# COMPACT_ATOMS: atom_id res chain seq x y z
N MET A 1 22.47 -15.91 -24.17
CA MET A 1 22.07 -14.50 -23.95
C MET A 1 21.01 -14.50 -22.88
N THR A 2 21.24 -13.85 -21.74
CA THR A 2 20.20 -13.75 -20.71
C THR A 2 19.23 -12.63 -21.08
N ILE A 3 17.98 -12.69 -20.60
CA ILE A 3 16.98 -11.65 -20.90
C ILE A 3 17.43 -10.27 -20.40
N THR A 4 18.22 -10.24 -19.32
CA THR A 4 18.82 -9.04 -18.76
C THR A 4 19.79 -8.38 -19.73
N ASP A 5 20.65 -9.16 -20.39
CA ASP A 5 21.62 -8.63 -21.36
C ASP A 5 20.91 -7.98 -22.54
N TYR A 6 19.82 -8.59 -23.02
CA TYR A 6 19.01 -8.07 -24.12
C TYR A 6 18.30 -6.75 -23.76
N ILE A 7 17.80 -6.64 -22.53
CA ILE A 7 17.15 -5.41 -22.05
C ILE A 7 18.15 -4.27 -21.98
N ILE A 8 19.37 -4.51 -21.48
CA ILE A 8 20.44 -3.50 -21.39
C ILE A 8 20.83 -3.00 -22.79
N GLU A 9 20.96 -3.90 -23.76
CA GLU A 9 21.25 -3.51 -25.16
C GLU A 9 20.19 -2.56 -25.72
N LYS A 10 18.91 -2.87 -25.48
CA LYS A 10 17.79 -2.02 -25.92
C LYS A 10 17.70 -0.70 -25.15
N LEU A 11 18.06 -0.70 -23.86
CA LEU A 11 18.10 0.51 -23.05
C LEU A 11 19.14 1.51 -23.56
N ASN A 12 20.32 1.00 -23.94
CA ASN A 12 21.41 1.80 -24.48
C ASN A 12 21.11 2.39 -25.87
N THR A 13 20.11 1.87 -26.58
CA THR A 13 19.66 2.42 -27.87
C THR A 13 18.64 3.56 -27.71
N LEU A 14 18.09 3.77 -26.52
CA LEU A 14 17.08 4.79 -26.24
C LEU A 14 17.71 6.13 -25.86
N PRO A 15 17.08 7.26 -26.22
CA PRO A 15 17.44 8.58 -25.68
C PRO A 15 17.21 8.65 -24.16
N ASP A 16 17.98 9.48 -23.46
CA ASP A 16 17.95 9.65 -22.00
C ASP A 16 16.55 9.92 -21.42
N THR A 17 15.71 10.64 -22.17
CA THR A 17 14.32 10.92 -21.79
C THR A 17 13.47 9.66 -21.69
N LYS A 18 13.68 8.71 -22.62
CA LYS A 18 13.01 7.41 -22.65
C LYS A 18 13.60 6.43 -21.66
N GLN A 19 14.90 6.52 -21.38
CA GLN A 19 15.52 5.73 -20.31
C GLN A 19 14.93 6.05 -18.93
N ARG A 20 14.66 7.33 -18.64
CA ARG A 20 13.95 7.75 -17.41
C ARG A 20 12.54 7.18 -17.31
N GLU A 21 11.81 7.11 -18.42
CA GLU A 21 10.48 6.50 -18.46
C GLU A 21 10.53 5.00 -18.12
N VAL A 22 11.53 4.29 -18.64
CA VAL A 22 11.75 2.88 -18.30
C VAL A 22 12.14 2.70 -16.83
N LEU A 23 12.99 3.58 -16.28
CA LEU A 23 13.33 3.55 -14.85
C LEU A 23 12.09 3.68 -13.98
N ASN A 24 11.25 4.68 -14.24
CA ASN A 24 10.00 4.89 -13.50
C ASN A 24 9.07 3.67 -13.60
N PHE A 25 9.01 3.04 -14.77
CA PHE A 25 8.21 1.83 -14.97
C PHE A 25 8.74 0.65 -14.16
N VAL A 26 10.06 0.43 -14.14
CA VAL A 26 10.69 -0.63 -13.33
C VAL A 26 10.46 -0.39 -11.84
N GLU A 27 10.60 0.86 -11.37
CA GLU A 27 10.32 1.24 -9.98
C GLU A 27 8.86 0.96 -9.61
N ALA A 28 7.91 1.28 -10.50
CA ALA A 28 6.49 0.99 -10.30
C ALA A 28 6.23 -0.53 -10.20
N LEU A 29 6.84 -1.35 -11.05
CA LEU A 29 6.72 -2.81 -11.00
C LEU A 29 7.29 -3.39 -9.68
N VAL A 30 8.43 -2.88 -9.22
CA VAL A 30 9.01 -3.28 -7.93
C VAL A 30 8.08 -2.92 -6.78
N ALA A 31 7.48 -1.73 -6.81
CA ALA A 31 6.51 -1.30 -5.80
C ALA A 31 5.24 -2.15 -5.83
N GLN A 32 4.72 -2.50 -7.01
CA GLN A 32 3.55 -3.37 -7.16
C GLN A 32 3.83 -4.78 -6.64
N GLY A 33 4.99 -5.37 -6.94
CA GLY A 33 5.37 -6.67 -6.40
C GLY A 33 5.46 -6.69 -4.87
N ARG A 34 5.78 -5.56 -4.23
CA ARG A 34 5.74 -5.44 -2.76
C ARG A 34 4.32 -5.34 -2.21
N LEU A 35 3.40 -4.72 -2.94
CA LEU A 35 1.99 -4.60 -2.56
C LEU A 35 1.25 -5.94 -2.73
N GLU A 36 1.53 -6.69 -3.81
CA GLU A 36 0.95 -8.02 -4.02
C GLU A 36 1.43 -9.06 -2.99
N GLN A 37 2.61 -8.84 -2.39
CA GLN A 37 3.10 -9.65 -1.28
C GLN A 37 2.43 -9.32 0.06
N GLN A 38 1.73 -8.19 0.17
CA GLN A 38 0.83 -7.97 1.28
C GLN A 38 -0.44 -8.75 0.97
N GLY A 39 -0.63 -9.88 1.66
CA GLY A 39 -1.81 -10.72 1.52
C GLY A 39 -3.11 -9.93 1.68
N PRO A 40 -4.28 -10.58 1.46
CA PRO A 40 -5.57 -9.89 1.54
C PRO A 40 -5.68 -9.05 2.81
N LEU A 41 -6.19 -7.82 2.69
CA LEU A 41 -6.34 -6.88 3.79
C LEU A 41 -6.95 -7.62 4.98
N GLN A 42 -6.14 -7.86 6.00
CA GLN A 42 -6.60 -8.57 7.17
C GLN A 42 -7.49 -7.58 7.94
N GLN A 43 -8.79 -7.74 7.80
CA GLN A 43 -9.80 -6.97 8.51
C GLN A 43 -9.84 -7.38 9.99
N GLU A 44 -8.69 -7.54 10.64
CA GLU A 44 -8.59 -7.92 12.06
C GLU A 44 -9.23 -6.87 12.97
N TRP A 45 -9.22 -5.61 12.52
CA TRP A 45 -9.97 -4.53 13.13
C TRP A 45 -11.50 -4.74 13.04
N ALA A 46 -11.99 -5.42 12.00
CA ALA A 46 -13.41 -5.72 11.83
C ALA A 46 -13.80 -6.83 12.81
N GLY A 47 -14.41 -6.43 13.93
CA GLY A 47 -14.77 -7.33 15.02
C GLY A 47 -13.91 -7.16 16.27
N ALA A 48 -12.83 -6.39 16.23
CA ALA A 48 -12.03 -6.05 17.42
C ALA A 48 -12.85 -5.32 18.51
N LEU A 49 -13.96 -4.68 18.12
CA LEU A 49 -14.89 -4.00 19.03
C LEU A 49 -16.09 -4.88 19.46
N LYS A 50 -16.14 -6.15 19.05
CA LYS A 50 -17.27 -7.05 19.35
C LYS A 50 -17.46 -7.23 20.86
N ASP A 51 -16.37 -7.39 21.60
CA ASP A 51 -16.38 -7.58 23.06
C ASP A 51 -16.74 -6.32 23.85
N PHE A 52 -16.82 -5.18 23.16
CA PHE A 52 -17.17 -3.89 23.73
C PHE A 52 -18.63 -3.50 23.43
N ARG A 53 -19.34 -4.28 22.61
CA ARG A 53 -20.74 -4.04 22.25
C ARG A 53 -21.64 -3.92 23.47
N ASP A 54 -21.44 -4.79 24.45
CA ASP A 54 -22.26 -4.82 25.67
C ASP A 54 -21.68 -3.95 26.80
N LYS A 55 -20.49 -3.38 26.59
CA LYS A 55 -19.77 -2.56 27.58
C LYS A 55 -20.00 -1.07 27.39
N TYR A 56 -20.35 -0.65 26.18
CA TYR A 56 -20.57 0.75 25.85
C TYR A 56 -21.80 0.91 24.99
N THR A 57 -22.66 1.84 25.40
CA THR A 57 -23.74 2.34 24.56
C THR A 57 -23.19 3.25 23.46
N SER A 58 -23.93 3.38 22.36
CA SER A 58 -23.55 4.28 21.26
C SER A 58 -23.34 5.73 21.71
N LEU A 59 -24.09 6.18 22.73
CA LEU A 59 -23.99 7.53 23.28
C LEU A 59 -22.69 7.76 24.05
N GLU A 60 -22.23 6.76 24.82
CA GLU A 60 -20.97 6.84 25.56
C GLU A 60 -19.76 6.85 24.61
N LEU A 61 -19.80 6.05 23.54
CA LEU A 61 -18.78 6.07 22.50
C LEU A 61 -18.74 7.43 21.78
N GLN A 62 -19.90 8.00 21.47
CA GLN A 62 -19.98 9.33 20.88
C GLN A 62 -19.38 10.39 21.79
N ARG A 63 -19.68 10.35 23.10
CA ARG A 63 -19.13 11.31 24.06
C ARG A 63 -17.60 11.21 24.17
N LYS A 64 -17.07 10.00 24.31
CA LYS A 64 -15.61 9.75 24.32
C LYS A 64 -14.94 10.22 23.02
N ALA A 65 -15.59 9.99 21.88
CA ALA A 65 -15.05 10.44 20.59
C ALA A 65 -15.06 11.97 20.43
N SER A 66 -15.96 12.68 21.10
CA SER A 66 -15.93 14.15 21.15
C SER A 66 -14.83 14.65 22.09
N GLU A 67 -14.65 14.00 23.24
CA GLU A 67 -13.56 14.29 24.19
C GLU A 67 -12.19 14.14 23.51
N TRP A 68 -11.92 13.01 22.83
CA TRP A 68 -10.65 12.77 22.11
C TRP A 68 -10.36 13.68 20.92
N ARG A 69 -11.38 14.40 20.39
CA ARG A 69 -11.18 15.39 19.31
C ARG A 69 -10.97 16.79 19.83
N SER A 70 -11.20 17.01 21.12
CA SER A 70 -11.09 18.32 21.78
C SER A 70 -9.78 18.48 22.55
N ASP A 71 -9.01 17.40 22.70
CA ASP A 71 -7.59 17.36 23.08
C ASP A 71 -6.69 17.34 21.82
#